data_AF-A0A7J8G683-F1
#
_entry.id   AF-A0A7J8G683-F1
#
_cell.length_a   1.000
_cell.length_b   1.000
_cell.length_c   1.000
_cell.angle_alpha   90.00
_cell.angle_beta   90.00
_cell.angle_gamma   90.00
#
_symmetry.space_group_name_H-M   'P 1'
#
loop_
_entity.id
_entity.type
_entity.pdbx_description
1 polymer ?
#
loop_
_entity_poly.entity_id
_entity_poly.type
_entity_poly.pdbx_seq_one_letter_code
_entity_poly.pdbx_strand_id
1 'polypeptide(L)'
;MEVCVDSVESAINAERGGAGRIELCSSLLEGGTTPSMGVLQVVKQCVQIPVFVMIRPRGALCRPLPVTFHRAFDMVHDPMAALETLLTLGFERVLTSGCDGSALEGLPLIKRLIDQAKGRIVVMPGGGITDRNLQRILEGSGATEFHCSARSARDSGMKFRNSSVVMGASLSSSEYSIKVTDVTQVRTLTAIAKNILV
;
A
#
# COMPACT_ATOMS: atom_id res chain seq x y z
N MET A 1 0.34 -1.53 -10.30
CA MET A 1 0.52 -0.61 -9.15
C MET A 1 -0.73 -0.58 -8.30
N GLU A 2 -0.58 -0.80 -7.00
CA GLU A 2 -1.60 -0.56 -5.97
C GLU A 2 -1.23 0.68 -5.15
N VAL A 3 -2.24 1.50 -4.82
CA VAL A 3 -2.06 2.68 -3.96
C VAL A 3 -2.93 2.53 -2.70
N CYS A 4 -2.34 2.67 -1.50
CA CYS A 4 -3.13 2.76 -0.27
C CYS A 4 -3.73 4.16 -0.11
N VAL A 5 -5.04 4.20 0.16
CA VAL A 5 -5.83 5.44 0.27
C VAL A 5 -6.70 5.41 1.53
N ASP A 6 -7.00 6.58 2.09
CA ASP A 6 -7.79 6.75 3.32
C ASP A 6 -9.03 7.65 3.14
N SER A 7 -9.28 8.11 1.92
CA SER A 7 -10.28 9.12 1.61
C SER A 7 -10.79 9.00 0.18
N VAL A 8 -11.99 9.53 -0.07
CA VAL A 8 -12.61 9.56 -1.41
C VAL A 8 -11.76 10.38 -2.38
N GLU A 9 -11.25 11.54 -1.94
CA GLU A 9 -10.34 12.38 -2.75
C GLU A 9 -9.11 11.58 -3.17
N SER A 10 -8.46 10.90 -2.22
CA SER A 10 -7.27 10.10 -2.51
C SER A 10 -7.56 8.93 -3.45
N ALA A 11 -8.72 8.26 -3.32
CA ALA A 11 -9.15 7.21 -4.23
C ALA A 11 -9.33 7.71 -5.67
N ILE A 12 -10.01 8.84 -5.85
CA ILE A 12 -10.18 9.49 -7.16
C ILE A 12 -8.83 9.92 -7.74
N ASN A 13 -7.95 10.48 -6.89
CA ASN A 13 -6.62 10.91 -7.33
C ASN A 13 -5.75 9.74 -7.78
N ALA A 14 -5.81 8.60 -7.06
CA ALA A 14 -5.11 7.38 -7.44
C ALA A 14 -5.57 6.86 -8.81
N GLU A 15 -6.88 6.78 -9.04
CA GLU A 15 -7.43 6.35 -10.33
C GLU A 15 -7.02 7.31 -11.47
N ARG A 16 -7.18 8.62 -11.28
CA ARG A 16 -6.77 9.64 -12.25
C ARG A 16 -5.26 9.65 -12.54
N GLY A 17 -4.46 9.21 -11.57
CA GLY A 17 -3.02 9.05 -11.72
C GLY A 17 -2.61 7.78 -12.48
N GLY A 18 -3.54 6.84 -12.69
CA GLY A 18 -3.29 5.59 -13.40
C GLY A 18 -3.00 4.39 -12.50
N ALA A 19 -3.42 4.42 -11.23
CA ALA A 19 -3.35 3.24 -10.37
C ALA A 19 -4.19 2.09 -10.95
N GLY A 20 -3.66 0.86 -10.89
CA GLY A 20 -4.36 -0.33 -11.39
C GLY A 20 -5.38 -0.87 -10.39
N ARG A 21 -5.21 -0.57 -9.10
CA ARG A 21 -6.17 -0.79 -8.00
C ARG A 21 -5.84 0.11 -6.82
N ILE A 22 -6.75 0.17 -5.86
CA ILE A 22 -6.54 0.82 -4.56
C ILE A 22 -6.75 -0.15 -3.40
N GLU A 23 -5.99 0.06 -2.33
CA GLU A 23 -6.24 -0.54 -1.02
C GLU A 23 -6.83 0.54 -0.09
N LEU A 24 -8.11 0.40 0.25
CA LEU A 24 -8.81 1.30 1.15
C LEU A 24 -8.51 0.94 2.61
N CYS A 25 -7.92 1.89 3.32
CA CYS A 25 -7.52 1.79 4.71
C CYS A 25 -8.13 2.91 5.55
N SER A 26 -8.08 2.76 6.87
CA SER A 26 -8.08 3.89 7.82
C SER A 26 -6.73 3.96 8.54
N SER A 27 -6.50 5.01 9.32
CA SER A 27 -5.31 5.20 10.16
C SER A 27 -3.98 4.82 9.48
N LEU A 28 -3.69 5.38 8.31
CA LEU A 28 -2.47 5.05 7.54
C LEU A 28 -1.17 5.38 8.30
N LEU A 29 -1.21 6.22 9.34
CA LEU A 29 -0.08 6.47 10.24
C LEU A 29 0.29 5.23 11.08
N GLU A 30 -0.67 4.33 11.33
CA GLU A 30 -0.49 3.08 12.09
C GLU A 30 -0.28 1.86 11.16
N GLY A 31 0.01 2.11 9.88
CA GLY A 31 0.18 1.07 8.87
C GLY A 31 -1.12 0.51 8.30
N GLY A 32 -2.25 1.19 8.50
CA GLY A 32 -3.54 0.80 7.93
C GLY A 32 -4.40 -0.03 8.89
N THR A 33 -5.65 0.38 9.04
CA THR A 33 -6.71 -0.33 9.78
C THR A 33 -7.96 -0.46 8.92
N THR A 34 -8.97 -1.19 9.39
CA THR A 34 -10.22 -1.37 8.64
C THR A 34 -10.97 -0.03 8.49
N PRO A 35 -11.29 0.39 7.25
CA PRO A 35 -11.99 1.65 7.00
C PRO A 35 -13.45 1.57 7.43
N SER A 36 -14.08 2.74 7.60
CA SER A 36 -15.52 2.80 7.84
C SER A 36 -16.30 2.40 6.59
N MET A 37 -17.46 1.77 6.80
CA MET A 37 -18.35 1.38 5.70
C MET A 37 -18.82 2.58 4.88
N GLY A 38 -18.99 3.76 5.49
CA GLY A 38 -19.40 4.97 4.77
C GLY A 38 -18.37 5.41 3.72
N VAL A 39 -17.07 5.36 4.05
CA VAL A 39 -16.02 5.68 3.07
C VAL A 39 -16.00 4.64 1.94
N LEU A 40 -16.14 3.36 2.27
CA LEU A 40 -16.21 2.29 1.26
C LEU A 40 -17.37 2.49 0.28
N GLN A 41 -18.57 2.80 0.79
CA GLN A 41 -19.76 3.02 -0.04
C GLN A 41 -19.54 4.18 -1.03
N VAL A 42 -19.01 5.31 -0.57
CA VAL A 42 -18.78 6.47 -1.43
C VAL A 42 -17.65 6.21 -2.43
N VAL A 43 -16.54 5.60 -1.99
CA VAL A 43 -15.43 5.23 -2.89
C VAL A 43 -15.93 4.33 -4.02
N LYS A 44 -16.75 3.32 -3.72
CA LYS A 44 -17.34 2.42 -4.72
C LYS A 44 -18.25 3.11 -5.73
N GLN A 45 -18.77 4.30 -5.43
CA GLN A 45 -19.54 5.12 -6.36
C GLN A 45 -18.67 6.07 -7.19
N CYS A 46 -17.43 6.35 -6.75
CA CYS A 46 -16.57 7.36 -7.35
C CYS A 46 -15.44 6.79 -8.22
N VAL A 47 -15.07 5.51 -8.04
CA VAL A 47 -13.98 4.87 -8.82
C VAL A 47 -14.46 3.57 -9.47
N GLN A 48 -13.86 3.24 -10.61
CA GLN A 48 -14.13 2.03 -11.38
C GLN A 48 -13.06 0.94 -11.18
N ILE A 49 -11.83 1.34 -10.84
CA ILE A 49 -10.75 0.39 -10.54
C ILE A 49 -11.07 -0.51 -9.34
N PRO A 50 -10.49 -1.72 -9.25
CA PRO A 50 -10.69 -2.61 -8.11
C PRO A 50 -10.35 -1.93 -6.77
N VAL A 51 -11.22 -2.14 -5.79
CA VAL A 51 -11.09 -1.60 -4.43
C VAL A 51 -10.90 -2.76 -3.47
N PHE A 52 -9.69 -2.92 -2.97
CA PHE A 52 -9.37 -3.85 -1.88
C PHE A 52 -9.58 -3.14 -0.56
N VAL A 53 -10.02 -3.85 0.47
CA VAL A 53 -10.36 -3.26 1.77
C VAL A 53 -9.47 -3.89 2.82
N MET A 54 -8.78 -3.05 3.61
CA MET A 54 -8.00 -3.52 4.73
C MET A 54 -8.91 -4.20 5.77
N ILE A 55 -8.69 -5.49 6.03
CA ILE A 55 -9.33 -6.22 7.13
C ILE A 55 -8.27 -6.49 8.18
N ARG A 56 -8.06 -5.50 9.05
CA ARG A 56 -7.25 -5.61 10.26
C ARG A 56 -8.07 -5.44 11.57
N PRO A 57 -9.27 -6.03 11.73
CA PRO A 57 -10.03 -5.99 12.98
C PRO A 57 -9.85 -7.30 13.77
N ARG A 58 -8.62 -7.75 14.06
CA ARG A 58 -8.37 -9.10 14.65
C ARG A 58 -9.13 -10.24 13.92
N GLY A 59 -8.57 -10.72 12.81
CA GLY A 59 -8.84 -12.06 12.22
C GLY A 59 -10.14 -12.24 11.42
N ALA A 60 -10.01 -12.65 10.15
CA ALA A 60 -11.04 -13.40 9.41
C ALA A 60 -10.44 -14.00 8.12
N LEU A 61 -11.00 -15.13 7.65
CA LEU A 61 -10.82 -15.64 6.28
C LEU A 61 -11.90 -15.01 5.38
N CYS A 62 -11.53 -14.50 4.20
CA CYS A 62 -12.44 -13.78 3.30
C CYS A 62 -12.54 -14.46 1.92
N ARG A 63 -13.15 -15.65 1.83
CA ARG A 63 -13.52 -16.28 0.55
C ARG A 63 -14.98 -15.92 0.19
N PRO A 64 -15.35 -15.72 -1.09
CA PRO A 64 -14.63 -16.08 -2.33
C PRO A 64 -13.79 -14.94 -2.95
N LEU A 65 -13.61 -13.81 -2.26
CA LEU A 65 -12.86 -12.68 -2.81
C LEU A 65 -11.34 -12.93 -2.79
N PRO A 66 -10.58 -12.31 -3.72
CA PRO A 66 -9.12 -12.34 -3.68
C PRO A 66 -8.60 -11.72 -2.39
N VAL A 67 -7.61 -12.35 -1.75
CA VAL A 67 -7.02 -11.86 -0.49
C VAL A 67 -5.51 -11.67 -0.63
N THR A 68 -5.03 -10.51 -0.17
CA THR A 68 -3.61 -10.19 0.01
C THR A 68 -3.25 -10.35 1.48
N PHE A 69 -2.21 -11.14 1.79
CA PHE A 69 -1.64 -11.15 3.14
C PHE A 69 -0.75 -9.91 3.29
N HIS A 70 -1.10 -9.01 4.21
CA HIS A 70 -0.42 -7.73 4.35
C HIS A 70 0.98 -7.88 5.01
N ARG A 71 1.59 -6.75 5.40
CA ARG A 71 2.94 -6.68 6.01
C ARG A 71 3.10 -7.37 7.38
N ALA A 72 2.12 -8.13 7.85
CA ALA A 72 2.38 -9.09 8.94
C ALA A 72 3.42 -10.12 8.52
N PHE A 73 3.58 -10.34 7.20
CA PHE A 73 4.63 -11.17 6.64
C PHE A 73 6.03 -10.70 7.02
N ASP A 74 6.26 -9.38 7.12
CA ASP A 74 7.57 -8.83 7.44
C ASP A 74 7.99 -9.09 8.90
N MET A 75 7.08 -9.64 9.73
CA MET A 75 7.30 -9.92 11.15
C MET A 75 7.45 -11.42 11.44
N VAL A 76 7.52 -12.26 10.40
CA VAL A 76 7.64 -13.72 10.56
C VAL A 76 9.07 -14.13 10.90
N HIS A 77 9.21 -15.28 11.54
CA HIS A 77 10.53 -15.83 11.87
C HIS A 77 11.25 -16.43 10.65
N ASP A 78 10.55 -17.25 9.85
CA ASP A 78 11.06 -17.85 8.62
C ASP A 78 10.17 -17.44 7.43
N PRO A 79 10.62 -16.49 6.59
CA PRO A 79 9.82 -15.98 5.48
C PRO A 79 9.65 -17.02 4.36
N MET A 80 10.58 -17.96 4.18
CA MET A 80 10.50 -18.97 3.12
C MET A 80 9.41 -20.01 3.46
N ALA A 81 9.36 -20.45 4.72
CA ALA A 81 8.31 -21.34 5.22
C ALA A 81 6.94 -20.64 5.31
N ALA A 82 6.91 -19.37 5.73
CA ALA A 82 5.69 -18.58 5.78
C ALA A 82 5.06 -18.44 4.38
N LEU A 83 5.87 -18.25 3.34
CA LEU A 83 5.39 -18.15 1.96
C LEU A 83 4.69 -19.45 1.48
N GLU A 84 5.26 -20.63 1.76
CA GLU A 84 4.60 -21.91 1.42
C GLU A 84 3.30 -22.12 2.20
N THR A 85 3.24 -21.63 3.44
CA THR A 85 2.00 -21.64 4.22
C THR A 85 0.92 -20.77 3.59
N LEU A 86 1.26 -19.54 3.17
CA LEU A 86 0.32 -18.65 2.48
C LEU A 86 -0.18 -19.24 1.16
N LEU A 87 0.72 -19.90 0.41
CA LEU A 87 0.37 -20.65 -0.80
C LEU A 87 -0.65 -21.75 -0.51
N THR A 88 -0.41 -22.56 0.52
CA THR A 88 -1.30 -23.66 0.92
C THR A 88 -2.68 -23.14 1.36
N LEU A 89 -2.70 -21.98 2.02
CA LEU A 89 -3.95 -21.32 2.42
C LEU A 89 -4.69 -20.65 1.25
N GLY A 90 -4.05 -20.54 0.09
CA GLY A 90 -4.64 -20.00 -1.14
C GLY A 90 -4.69 -18.47 -1.18
N PHE A 91 -3.72 -17.78 -0.56
CA PHE A 91 -3.56 -16.34 -0.78
C PHE A 91 -3.05 -16.07 -2.20
N GLU A 92 -3.59 -15.04 -2.85
CA GLU A 92 -3.17 -14.66 -4.21
C GLU A 92 -1.96 -13.72 -4.19
N ARG A 93 -1.82 -12.95 -3.11
CA ARG A 93 -0.81 -11.90 -2.97
C ARG A 93 -0.23 -11.89 -1.55
N VAL A 94 1.04 -11.51 -1.45
CA VAL A 94 1.67 -11.12 -0.19
C VAL A 94 2.33 -9.75 -0.34
N LEU A 95 2.02 -8.82 0.56
CA LEU A 95 2.62 -7.49 0.64
C LEU A 95 3.77 -7.53 1.64
N THR A 96 4.98 -7.19 1.20
CA THR A 96 6.20 -7.32 2.01
C THR A 96 7.23 -6.24 1.68
N SER A 97 7.99 -5.81 2.70
CA SER A 97 9.22 -5.02 2.57
C SER A 97 10.48 -5.89 2.56
N GLY A 98 10.34 -7.22 2.45
CA GLY A 98 11.45 -8.15 2.57
C GLY A 98 11.96 -8.29 4.01
N CYS A 99 11.06 -8.24 5.00
CA CYS A 99 11.40 -8.34 6.43
C CYS A 99 12.40 -7.26 6.91
N ASP A 100 12.43 -6.11 6.23
CA ASP A 100 13.35 -4.99 6.52
C ASP A 100 12.60 -3.64 6.60
N GLY A 101 13.31 -2.56 6.92
CA GLY A 101 12.77 -1.21 7.10
C GLY A 101 12.16 -0.59 5.84
N SER A 102 12.55 -1.05 4.64
CA SER A 102 11.95 -0.65 3.37
C SER A 102 12.10 -1.75 2.31
N ALA A 103 11.28 -1.68 1.25
CA ALA A 103 11.36 -2.62 0.13
C ALA A 103 12.72 -2.59 -0.60
N LEU A 104 13.45 -1.46 -0.53
CA LEU A 104 14.78 -1.36 -1.13
C LEU A 104 15.84 -2.09 -0.30
N GLU A 105 15.76 -2.00 1.04
CA GLU A 105 16.67 -2.71 1.95
C GLU A 105 16.43 -4.23 1.90
N GLY A 106 15.16 -4.64 1.96
CA GLY A 106 14.77 -6.05 1.87
C GLY A 106 14.76 -6.63 0.45
N LEU A 107 15.22 -5.88 -0.56
CA LEU A 107 15.19 -6.26 -1.97
C LEU A 107 15.79 -7.65 -2.25
N PRO A 108 16.93 -8.06 -1.66
CA PRO A 108 17.48 -9.40 -1.86
C PRO A 108 16.54 -10.51 -1.40
N LEU A 109 15.83 -10.32 -0.29
CA LEU A 109 14.85 -11.30 0.19
C LEU A 109 13.61 -11.33 -0.72
N ILE A 110 13.12 -10.16 -1.14
CA ILE A 110 11.96 -10.07 -2.05
C ILE A 110 12.25 -10.85 -3.35
N LYS A 111 13.46 -10.70 -3.91
CA LYS A 111 13.90 -11.48 -5.07
C LYS A 111 13.82 -12.99 -4.81
N ARG A 112 14.38 -13.47 -3.70
CA ARG A 112 14.33 -14.89 -3.32
C ARG A 112 12.91 -15.42 -3.15
N LEU A 113 12.01 -14.60 -2.60
CA LEU A 113 10.60 -14.94 -2.43
C LEU A 113 9.89 -15.07 -3.79
N ILE A 114 10.16 -14.17 -4.74
CA ILE A 114 9.64 -14.26 -6.12
C ILE A 114 10.16 -15.52 -6.80
N ASP A 115 11.45 -15.81 -6.68
CA ASP A 115 12.08 -17.01 -7.25
C ASP A 115 11.48 -18.29 -6.65
N GLN A 116 11.18 -18.32 -5.34
CA GLN A 116 10.49 -19.44 -4.70
C GLN A 116 9.02 -19.52 -5.12
N ALA A 117 8.32 -18.39 -5.21
CA ALA A 117 6.90 -18.32 -5.53
C ALA A 117 6.61 -18.92 -6.91
N LYS A 118 7.50 -18.72 -7.89
CA LYS A 118 7.35 -19.23 -9.27
C LYS A 118 5.98 -18.91 -9.88
N GLY A 119 5.45 -17.72 -9.59
CA GLY A 119 4.14 -17.27 -10.05
C GLY A 119 2.93 -17.91 -9.37
N ARG A 120 3.12 -18.82 -8.39
CA ARG A 120 2.02 -19.46 -7.63
C ARG A 120 1.30 -18.47 -6.70
N ILE A 121 2.02 -17.45 -6.24
CA ILE A 121 1.52 -16.32 -5.45
C ILE A 121 2.26 -15.07 -5.92
N VAL A 122 1.56 -13.93 -5.98
CA VAL A 122 2.19 -12.65 -6.33
C VAL A 122 2.89 -12.08 -5.10
N VAL A 123 4.20 -11.95 -5.16
CA VAL A 123 4.99 -11.24 -4.14
C VAL A 123 5.04 -9.76 -4.52
N MET A 124 4.35 -8.95 -3.73
CA MET A 124 4.19 -7.52 -3.99
C MET A 124 5.09 -6.70 -3.05
N PRO A 125 6.23 -6.15 -3.52
CA PRO A 125 7.03 -5.23 -2.75
C PRO A 125 6.22 -4.01 -2.29
N GLY A 126 6.40 -3.63 -1.03
CA GLY A 126 5.85 -2.41 -0.45
C GLY A 126 6.65 -1.94 0.75
N GLY A 127 6.47 -0.67 1.11
CA GLY A 127 7.25 -0.01 2.17
C GLY A 127 8.30 0.93 1.60
N GLY A 128 8.02 2.24 1.66
CA GLY A 128 8.95 3.29 1.24
C GLY A 128 9.18 3.41 -0.26
N ILE A 129 8.30 2.85 -1.11
CA ILE A 129 8.43 2.95 -2.57
C ILE A 129 8.09 4.38 -3.04
N THR A 130 9.01 4.98 -3.81
CA THR A 130 8.94 6.31 -4.40
C THR A 130 9.41 6.28 -5.85
N ASP A 131 9.23 7.39 -6.57
CA ASP A 131 9.72 7.60 -7.93
C ASP A 131 11.25 7.43 -8.06
N ARG A 132 12.00 7.63 -6.98
CA ARG A 132 13.47 7.54 -6.95
C ARG A 132 14.02 6.13 -6.75
N ASN A 133 13.19 5.19 -6.30
CA ASN A 133 13.63 3.82 -6.00
C ASN A 133 12.82 2.74 -6.73
N LEU A 134 11.66 3.08 -7.30
CA LEU A 134 10.79 2.12 -7.98
C LEU A 134 11.53 1.32 -9.05
N GLN A 135 12.32 1.98 -9.90
CA GLN A 135 13.04 1.30 -10.98
C GLN A 135 13.96 0.19 -10.46
N ARG A 136 14.82 0.53 -9.48
CA ARG A 136 15.74 -0.43 -8.85
C ARG A 136 15.01 -1.59 -8.18
N ILE A 137 13.86 -1.32 -7.55
CA ILE A 137 13.06 -2.34 -6.90
C ILE A 137 12.47 -3.30 -7.95
N LEU A 138 11.86 -2.80 -9.02
CA LEU A 138 11.26 -3.64 -10.06
C LEU A 138 12.31 -4.48 -10.79
N GLU A 139 13.40 -3.86 -11.26
CA GLU A 139 14.48 -4.55 -11.96
C GLU A 139 15.21 -5.57 -11.07
N GLY A 140 15.47 -5.21 -9.80
CA GLY A 140 16.19 -6.07 -8.87
C GLY A 140 15.36 -7.24 -8.33
N SER A 141 14.05 -7.08 -8.20
CA SER A 141 13.17 -8.12 -7.67
C SER A 141 12.55 -9.01 -8.77
N GLY A 142 12.25 -8.45 -9.94
CA GLY A 142 11.39 -9.10 -10.94
C GLY A 142 9.90 -9.06 -10.60
N ALA A 143 9.49 -8.19 -9.66
CA ALA A 143 8.09 -8.07 -9.27
C ALA A 143 7.23 -7.45 -10.39
N THR A 144 6.03 -8.00 -10.61
CA THR A 144 5.05 -7.49 -11.60
C THR A 144 4.00 -6.57 -10.99
N GLU A 145 3.83 -6.63 -9.67
CA GLU A 145 2.96 -5.76 -8.89
C GLU A 145 3.76 -5.09 -7.77
N PHE A 146 3.38 -3.86 -7.38
CA PHE A 146 4.01 -3.13 -6.27
C PHE A 146 2.99 -2.23 -5.57
N HIS A 147 3.25 -1.94 -4.30
CA HIS A 147 2.39 -1.16 -3.42
C HIS A 147 3.10 0.14 -2.96
N CYS A 148 2.42 1.27 -3.08
CA CYS A 148 2.92 2.56 -2.62
C CYS A 148 1.81 3.42 -1.98
N SER A 149 2.19 4.55 -1.37
CA SER A 149 1.21 5.52 -0.85
C SER A 149 1.06 6.76 -1.73
N ALA A 150 2.14 7.21 -2.39
CA ALA A 150 2.16 8.36 -3.29
C ALA A 150 1.45 9.61 -2.73
N ARG A 151 1.66 9.91 -1.43
CA ARG A 151 0.99 11.02 -0.74
C ARG A 151 1.89 12.26 -0.67
N SER A 152 1.29 13.44 -0.81
CA SER A 152 1.89 14.72 -0.47
C SER A 152 1.15 15.36 0.71
N ALA A 153 1.87 16.13 1.50
CA ALA A 153 1.28 16.92 2.58
C ALA A 153 0.74 18.24 2.01
N ARG A 154 -0.48 18.57 2.40
CA ARG A 154 -1.15 19.84 2.10
C ARG A 154 -1.45 20.55 3.40
N ASP A 155 -1.27 21.86 3.40
CA ASP A 155 -1.64 22.71 4.53
C ASP A 155 -3.15 22.92 4.57
N SER A 156 -3.71 22.98 5.77
CA SER A 156 -5.15 23.11 6.01
C SER A 156 -5.64 24.50 5.58
N GLY A 157 -6.86 24.56 5.03
CA GLY A 157 -7.54 25.82 4.71
C GLY A 157 -7.96 26.65 5.93
N MET A 158 -7.72 26.16 7.15
CA MET A 158 -7.99 26.89 8.40
C MET A 158 -7.18 28.19 8.46
N LYS A 159 -7.90 29.32 8.42
CA LYS A 159 -7.32 30.67 8.55
C LYS A 159 -6.90 31.00 9.98
N PHE A 160 -7.70 30.57 10.96
CA PHE A 160 -7.38 30.67 12.38
C PHE A 160 -6.78 29.35 12.88
N ARG A 161 -5.73 29.44 13.71
CA ARG A 161 -5.04 28.26 14.25
C ARG A 161 -4.77 28.44 15.75
N ASN A 162 -5.09 27.41 16.53
CA ASN A 162 -4.71 27.34 17.94
C ASN A 162 -3.60 26.32 18.10
N SER A 163 -2.35 26.79 18.23
CA SER A 163 -1.17 25.95 18.36
C SER A 163 -0.97 25.37 19.77
N SER A 164 -1.78 25.76 20.76
CA SER A 164 -1.67 25.26 22.14
C SER A 164 -2.35 23.90 22.36
N VAL A 165 -3.16 23.43 21.41
CA VAL A 165 -3.94 22.19 21.54
C VAL A 165 -3.40 21.13 20.58
N VAL A 166 -3.28 19.90 21.08
CA VAL A 166 -2.90 18.71 20.32
C VAL A 166 -3.94 17.63 20.59
N MET A 167 -4.47 17.01 19.53
CA MET A 167 -5.50 15.97 19.59
C MET A 167 -4.89 14.57 19.68
N GLY A 168 -3.70 14.39 19.11
CA GLY A 168 -2.96 13.13 19.10
C GLY A 168 -1.88 13.01 20.19
N ALA A 169 -0.98 12.04 20.02
CA ALA A 169 0.19 11.92 20.87
C ALA A 169 1.10 13.16 20.75
N SER A 170 1.75 13.56 21.85
CA SER A 170 2.46 14.85 22.02
C SER A 170 3.63 15.15 21.06
N LEU A 171 3.95 14.22 20.15
CA LEU A 171 5.02 14.32 19.14
C LEU A 171 4.48 14.21 17.70
N SER A 172 3.17 14.40 17.50
CA SER A 172 2.55 14.26 16.19
C SER A 172 2.89 15.40 15.23
N SER A 173 2.70 15.12 13.94
CA SER A 173 2.69 16.13 12.88
C SER A 173 1.72 17.28 13.19
N SER A 174 1.88 18.43 12.54
CA SER A 174 0.95 19.56 12.63
C SER A 174 -0.52 19.12 12.45
N GLU A 175 -1.41 19.56 13.36
CA GLU A 175 -2.88 19.36 13.29
C GLU A 175 -3.50 19.98 12.03
N TYR A 176 -2.76 20.88 11.38
CA TYR A 176 -3.18 21.58 10.17
C TYR A 176 -2.52 21.02 8.91
N SER A 177 -1.92 19.82 8.97
CA SER A 177 -1.37 19.13 7.80
C SER A 177 -2.23 17.92 7.42
N ILE A 178 -2.64 17.88 6.15
CA ILE A 178 -3.47 16.80 5.59
C ILE A 178 -2.63 16.07 4.53
N LYS A 179 -2.51 14.74 4.63
CA LYS A 179 -1.85 13.94 3.60
C LYS A 179 -2.89 13.43 2.61
N VAL A 180 -2.68 13.72 1.33
CA VAL A 180 -3.58 13.32 0.24
C VAL A 180 -2.76 12.63 -0.84
N THR A 181 -3.31 11.59 -1.48
CA THR A 181 -2.67 10.98 -2.64
C THR A 181 -2.51 12.00 -3.76
N ASP A 182 -1.30 12.12 -4.30
CA ASP A 182 -0.92 13.10 -5.30
C ASP A 182 -1.00 12.52 -6.70
N VAL A 183 -1.90 13.06 -7.53
CA VAL A 183 -2.13 12.59 -8.91
C VAL A 183 -0.83 12.58 -9.73
N THR A 184 0.04 13.58 -9.55
CA THR A 184 1.28 13.69 -10.31
C THR A 184 2.27 12.62 -9.90
N GLN A 185 2.42 12.36 -8.60
CA GLN A 185 3.29 11.28 -8.11
C GLN A 185 2.82 9.90 -8.61
N VAL A 186 1.51 9.62 -8.54
CA VAL A 186 0.93 8.37 -9.05
C VAL A 186 1.19 8.24 -10.56
N ARG A 187 1.06 9.32 -11.33
CA ARG A 187 1.34 9.34 -12.77
C ARG A 187 2.82 9.07 -13.07
N THR A 188 3.73 9.68 -12.33
CA THR A 188 5.18 9.44 -12.48
C THR A 188 5.54 8.00 -12.19
N LEU A 189 5.04 7.43 -11.08
CA LEU A 189 5.26 6.02 -10.74
C LEU A 189 4.70 5.07 -11.80
N THR A 190 3.52 5.39 -12.33
CA THR A 190 2.91 4.61 -13.43
C THR A 190 3.76 4.66 -14.69
N ALA A 191 4.31 5.83 -15.04
CA ALA A 191 5.18 5.98 -16.20
C ALA A 191 6.48 5.17 -16.03
N ILE A 192 7.12 5.23 -14.86
CA ILE A 192 8.32 4.43 -14.56
C ILE A 192 8.01 2.93 -14.69
N ALA A 193 6.90 2.46 -14.12
CA ALA A 193 6.52 1.06 -14.18
C ALA A 193 6.28 0.58 -15.62
N LYS A 194 5.60 1.38 -16.45
CA LYS A 194 5.34 1.07 -17.86
C LYS A 194 6.62 0.93 -18.69
N ASN A 195 7.68 1.65 -18.34
CA ASN A 195 8.95 1.56 -19.06
C ASN A 195 9.74 0.27 -18.75
N ILE A 196 9.40 -0.41 -17.64
CA ILE A 196 10.15 -1.57 -17.14
C ILE A 196 9.38 -2.88 -17.37
N LEU A 197 8.07 -2.89 -17.14
CA LEU A 197 7.22 -4.08 -17.16
C LEU A 197 6.71 -4.43 -18.58
N VAL A 198 7.51 -4.17 -19.61
CA VAL A 198 7.17 -4.47 -21.02
C VAL A 198 7.14 -5.97 -21.27
#